data_AF-A0A1U8LY41-F1
#
_entry.id   AF-A0A1U8LY41-F1
#
_cell.length_a   1.000
_cell.length_b   1.000
_cell.length_c   1.000
_cell.angle_alpha   90.00
_cell.angle_beta   90.00
_cell.angle_gamma   90.00
#
_symmetry.space_group_name_H-M   'P 1'
#
loop_
_entity.id
_entity.type
_entity.pdbx_description
1 polymer ?
#
loop_
_entity_poly.entity_id
_entity_poly.type
_entity_poly.pdbx_seq_one_letter_code
_entity_poly.pdbx_strand_id
1 'polypeptide(L)'
;MLQWNQRLLMNHLQICLSNFKYLRALGLRKSPLMALPNSIGTLKHLRDLDLGGCRSKRELPRSFDKLRRLQSLNLGGTGLKQLPDSVQRLIELRHLVITIKTTHLKEIRAGCWTSLQYLELRCCMELECLPEGMQYLKSLRTLVLKHCDSLVSLPRSLKFLSKLEHLEIVGCLRINLKMELEEEEKDLQLSLKTLSLTLRITCLKRFATIASSRIFFHFAAITNSVLSKLVRSTSMATESHFS
;
A
#
# COMPACT_ATOMS: atom_id res chain seq x y z
N MET A 1 -19.45 5.39 -29.53
CA MET A 1 -18.44 6.42 -29.23
C MET A 1 -17.30 5.93 -28.32
N LEU A 2 -17.57 5.29 -27.17
CA LEU A 2 -16.51 4.85 -26.24
C LEU A 2 -15.46 3.89 -26.83
N GLN A 3 -15.86 2.90 -27.64
CA GLN A 3 -14.93 1.94 -28.26
C GLN A 3 -14.00 2.55 -29.33
N TRP A 4 -14.46 3.58 -30.06
CA TRP A 4 -13.63 4.26 -31.07
C TRP A 4 -12.52 5.07 -30.41
N ASN A 5 -12.83 5.77 -29.32
CA ASN A 5 -11.85 6.51 -28.52
C ASN A 5 -10.82 5.58 -27.87
N GLN A 6 -11.20 4.34 -27.52
CA GLN A 6 -10.24 3.33 -27.04
C GLN A 6 -9.24 2.91 -28.12
N ARG A 7 -9.73 2.58 -29.32
CA ARG A 7 -8.88 2.09 -30.40
C ARG A 7 -7.87 3.15 -30.84
N LEU A 8 -8.32 4.40 -30.94
CA LEU A 8 -7.44 5.52 -31.26
C LEU A 8 -6.39 5.76 -30.15
N LEU A 9 -6.81 5.74 -28.88
CA LEU A 9 -5.89 5.89 -27.74
C LEU A 9 -4.87 4.77 -27.68
N MET A 10 -5.29 3.52 -27.92
CA MET A 10 -4.39 2.37 -27.99
C MET A 10 -3.38 2.50 -29.13
N ASN A 11 -3.81 2.95 -30.32
CA ASN A 11 -2.93 3.16 -31.46
C ASN A 11 -1.90 4.26 -31.18
N HIS A 12 -2.33 5.41 -30.64
CA HIS A 12 -1.42 6.48 -30.25
C HIS A 12 -0.44 6.02 -29.18
N LEU A 13 -0.91 5.29 -28.16
CA LEU A 13 -0.04 4.73 -27.14
C LEU A 13 0.98 3.76 -27.76
N GLN A 14 0.56 2.88 -28.67
CA GLN A 14 1.46 1.95 -29.35
C GLN A 14 2.56 2.69 -30.13
N ILE A 15 2.20 3.75 -30.86
CA ILE A 15 3.15 4.58 -31.61
C ILE A 15 4.12 5.28 -30.65
N CYS A 16 3.62 5.88 -29.57
CA CYS A 16 4.44 6.51 -28.55
C CYS A 16 5.44 5.52 -27.94
N LEU A 17 4.99 4.33 -27.55
CA LEU A 17 5.84 3.30 -26.96
C LEU A 17 6.94 2.83 -27.92
N SER A 18 6.66 2.77 -29.22
CA SER A 18 7.64 2.38 -30.25
C SER A 18 8.69 3.46 -30.52
N ASN A 19 8.30 4.74 -30.47
CA ASN A 19 9.18 5.86 -30.83
C ASN A 19 9.99 6.39 -29.65
N PHE A 20 9.43 6.40 -28.44
CA PHE A 20 10.07 7.00 -27.26
C PHE A 20 10.80 5.95 -26.40
N LYS A 21 11.81 5.28 -26.97
CA LYS A 21 12.54 4.18 -26.30
C LYS A 21 13.26 4.59 -25.01
N TYR A 22 13.58 5.88 -24.86
CA TYR A 22 14.26 6.44 -23.69
C TYR A 22 13.32 7.09 -22.67
N LEU A 23 12.00 6.90 -22.82
CA LEU A 23 11.01 7.48 -21.92
C LEU A 23 11.29 7.05 -20.47
N ARG A 24 11.36 8.03 -19.58
CA ARG A 24 11.60 7.82 -18.14
C ARG A 24 10.35 7.93 -17.29
N ALA A 25 9.34 8.66 -17.76
CA ALA A 25 8.08 8.83 -17.07
C ALA A 25 6.91 8.70 -18.05
N LEU A 26 5.88 7.93 -17.67
CA LEU A 26 4.66 7.76 -18.45
C LEU A 26 3.44 7.93 -17.52
N GLY A 27 2.71 9.02 -17.74
CA GLY A 27 1.46 9.30 -17.04
C GLY A 27 0.24 8.97 -17.90
N LEU A 28 -0.61 8.06 -17.42
CA LEU A 28 -1.88 7.68 -18.04
C LEU A 28 -3.03 7.76 -17.01
N ARG A 29 -2.89 8.64 -16.01
CA ARG A 29 -3.83 8.80 -14.91
C ARG A 29 -5.23 9.15 -15.42
N LYS A 30 -6.25 8.46 -14.91
CA LYS A 30 -7.67 8.61 -15.29
C LYS A 30 -7.92 8.43 -16.80
N SER A 31 -6.98 7.85 -17.55
CA SER A 31 -7.17 7.55 -18.95
C SER A 31 -8.25 6.48 -19.11
N PRO A 32 -9.08 6.56 -20.15
CA PRO A 32 -10.15 5.57 -20.36
C PRO A 32 -9.59 4.21 -20.81
N LEU A 33 -8.28 4.11 -21.03
CA LEU A 33 -7.53 2.95 -21.52
C LEU A 33 -7.98 1.64 -20.83
N MET A 34 -8.46 0.68 -21.62
CA MET A 34 -8.95 -0.59 -21.08
C MET A 34 -7.84 -1.54 -20.62
N ALA A 35 -6.73 -1.60 -21.35
CA ALA A 35 -5.57 -2.44 -21.07
C ALA A 35 -4.26 -1.74 -21.44
N LEU A 36 -3.16 -2.10 -20.78
CA LEU A 36 -1.83 -1.62 -21.17
C LEU A 36 -1.24 -2.58 -22.21
N PRO A 37 -0.72 -2.10 -23.35
CA PRO A 37 -0.18 -2.98 -24.38
C PRO A 37 1.10 -3.69 -23.89
N ASN A 38 1.34 -4.90 -24.38
CA ASN A 38 2.56 -5.67 -24.07
C ASN A 38 3.85 -4.93 -24.46
N SER A 39 3.78 -3.99 -25.41
CA SER A 39 4.91 -3.15 -25.83
C SER A 39 5.42 -2.22 -24.73
N ILE A 40 4.70 -2.03 -23.62
CA ILE A 40 5.22 -1.26 -22.47
C ILE A 40 6.58 -1.76 -22.00
N GLY A 41 6.81 -3.09 -22.04
CA GLY A 41 8.07 -3.71 -21.64
C GLY A 41 9.26 -3.39 -22.55
N THR A 42 9.06 -2.64 -23.64
CA THR A 42 10.15 -2.08 -24.46
C THR A 42 10.79 -0.85 -23.82
N LEU A 43 10.09 -0.16 -22.91
CA LEU A 43 10.58 1.02 -22.22
C LEU A 43 11.53 0.67 -21.07
N LYS A 44 12.71 0.13 -21.41
CA LYS A 44 13.73 -0.32 -20.43
C LYS A 44 14.27 0.80 -19.54
N HIS A 45 14.07 2.06 -19.92
CA HIS A 45 14.50 3.25 -19.18
C HIS A 45 13.41 3.87 -18.31
N LEU A 46 12.19 3.32 -18.34
CA LEU A 46 11.05 3.83 -17.59
C LEU A 46 11.33 3.72 -16.09
N ARG A 47 11.15 4.83 -15.37
CA ARG A 47 11.30 4.96 -13.93
C ARG A 47 9.96 5.22 -13.26
N ASP A 48 9.08 5.98 -13.89
CA ASP A 48 7.79 6.37 -13.31
C ASP A 48 6.64 5.98 -14.23
N LEU A 49 5.69 5.22 -13.70
CA LEU A 49 4.48 4.80 -14.40
C LEU A 49 3.24 5.10 -13.55
N ASP A 50 2.44 6.07 -13.97
CA ASP A 50 1.18 6.41 -13.30
C ASP A 50 -0.03 5.95 -14.11
N LEU A 51 -0.73 4.93 -13.60
CA LEU A 51 -1.99 4.41 -14.14
C LEU A 51 -3.17 4.72 -13.22
N GLY A 52 -3.02 5.62 -12.25
CA GLY A 52 -3.98 5.88 -11.20
C GLY A 52 -5.36 6.28 -11.74
N GLY A 53 -6.43 5.74 -11.16
CA GLY A 53 -7.81 6.06 -11.52
C GLY A 53 -8.28 5.48 -12.86
N CYS A 54 -7.52 4.59 -13.49
CA CYS A 54 -7.96 3.87 -14.69
C CYS A 54 -8.89 2.69 -14.34
N ARG A 55 -10.20 2.94 -14.28
CA ARG A 55 -11.19 2.04 -13.64
C ARG A 55 -11.56 0.75 -14.40
N SER A 56 -10.93 0.44 -15.54
CA SER A 56 -11.26 -0.74 -16.33
C SER A 56 -10.74 -2.04 -15.68
N LYS A 57 -11.38 -3.18 -15.96
CA LYS A 57 -10.90 -4.51 -15.53
C LYS A 57 -9.53 -4.78 -16.18
N ARG A 58 -8.45 -4.41 -15.50
CA ARG A 58 -7.09 -4.54 -16.02
C ARG A 58 -6.46 -5.83 -15.55
N GLU A 59 -5.83 -6.51 -16.49
CA GLU A 59 -4.66 -7.34 -16.21
C GLU A 59 -3.45 -6.52 -16.62
N LEU A 60 -2.38 -6.57 -15.82
CA LEU A 60 -1.12 -5.96 -16.23
C LEU A 60 -0.42 -6.92 -17.21
N PRO A 61 0.14 -6.43 -18.34
CA PRO A 61 0.83 -7.26 -19.31
C PRO A 61 1.97 -8.07 -18.68
N ARG A 62 2.22 -9.27 -19.22
CA ARG A 62 3.28 -10.17 -18.74
C ARG A 62 4.66 -9.52 -18.81
N SER A 63 4.86 -8.59 -19.74
CA SER A 63 6.10 -7.85 -19.97
C SER A 63 6.46 -6.81 -18.91
N PHE A 64 5.67 -6.66 -17.84
CA PHE A 64 6.01 -5.79 -16.70
C PHE A 64 7.36 -6.16 -16.07
N ASP A 65 7.75 -7.44 -16.12
CA ASP A 65 9.04 -7.93 -15.61
C ASP A 65 10.25 -7.37 -16.38
N LYS A 66 10.04 -6.76 -17.55
CA LYS A 66 11.09 -6.09 -18.33
C LYS A 66 11.37 -4.66 -17.87
N LEU A 67 10.49 -4.05 -17.07
CA LEU A 67 10.62 -2.68 -16.55
C LEU A 67 11.58 -2.63 -15.33
N ARG A 68 12.79 -3.19 -15.48
CA ARG A 68 13.74 -3.41 -14.38
C ARG A 68 14.19 -2.12 -13.66
N ARG A 69 14.09 -0.97 -14.33
CA ARG A 69 14.45 0.36 -13.81
C ARG A 69 13.26 1.14 -13.23
N LEU A 70 12.08 0.53 -13.14
CA LEU A 70 10.89 1.19 -12.62
C LEU A 70 11.06 1.44 -11.12
N GLN A 71 10.93 2.70 -10.73
CA GLN A 71 11.12 3.20 -9.37
C GLN A 71 9.79 3.61 -8.73
N SER A 72 8.84 4.12 -9.51
CA SER A 72 7.50 4.49 -9.06
C SER A 72 6.42 3.86 -9.93
N LEU A 73 5.44 3.23 -9.28
CA LEU A 73 4.29 2.62 -9.93
C LEU A 73 3.01 2.98 -9.16
N ASN A 74 2.12 3.71 -9.82
CA ASN A 74 0.80 4.03 -9.28
C ASN A 74 -0.29 3.23 -10.01
N LEU A 75 -0.91 2.31 -9.29
CA LEU A 75 -2.05 1.49 -9.69
C LEU A 75 -3.28 1.77 -8.82
N GLY A 76 -3.30 2.88 -8.07
CA GLY A 76 -4.42 3.25 -7.22
C GLY A 76 -5.69 3.48 -8.03
N GLY A 77 -6.83 2.94 -7.59
CA GLY A 77 -8.12 3.09 -8.28
C GLY A 77 -8.19 2.42 -9.66
N THR A 78 -7.34 1.42 -9.94
CA THR A 78 -7.34 0.69 -11.22
C THR A 78 -8.29 -0.50 -11.26
N GLY A 79 -8.89 -0.88 -10.14
CA GLY A 79 -9.81 -2.02 -10.07
C GLY A 79 -9.17 -3.37 -10.41
N LEU A 80 -7.85 -3.50 -10.23
CA LEU A 80 -7.12 -4.76 -10.37
C LEU A 80 -7.74 -5.83 -9.46
N LYS A 81 -7.92 -7.05 -9.97
CA LYS A 81 -8.34 -8.18 -9.12
C LYS A 81 -7.21 -8.55 -8.15
N GLN A 82 -6.01 -8.72 -8.68
CA GLN A 82 -4.84 -9.13 -7.95
C GLN A 82 -3.59 -8.56 -8.62
N LEU A 83 -2.50 -8.44 -7.88
CA LEU A 83 -1.20 -8.07 -8.43
C LEU A 83 -0.52 -9.27 -9.10
N PRO A 84 0.06 -9.15 -10.31
CA PRO A 84 0.81 -10.24 -10.91
C PRO A 84 2.22 -10.36 -10.32
N ASP A 85 2.78 -11.56 -10.39
CA ASP A 85 4.14 -11.89 -9.91
C ASP A 85 5.22 -11.08 -10.65
N SER A 86 4.94 -10.59 -11.87
CA SER A 86 5.83 -9.69 -12.60
C SER A 86 6.10 -8.38 -11.88
N VAL A 87 5.12 -7.81 -11.16
CA VAL A 87 5.31 -6.58 -10.39
C VAL A 87 6.13 -6.83 -9.13
N GLN A 88 5.99 -8.00 -8.50
CA GLN A 88 6.80 -8.41 -7.34
C GLN A 88 8.31 -8.47 -7.67
N ARG A 89 8.65 -8.78 -8.93
CA ARG A 89 10.03 -8.90 -9.44
C ARG A 89 10.68 -7.55 -9.83
N LEU A 90 10.01 -6.43 -9.61
CA LEU A 90 10.56 -5.09 -9.85
C LEU A 90 11.49 -4.69 -8.70
N ILE A 91 12.75 -5.10 -8.80
CA ILE A 91 13.75 -4.94 -7.73
C ILE A 91 14.18 -3.50 -7.46
N GLU A 92 14.06 -2.59 -8.44
CA GLU A 92 14.34 -1.16 -8.27
C GLU A 92 13.13 -0.34 -7.80
N LEU A 93 11.95 -0.98 -7.66
CA LEU A 93 10.73 -0.28 -7.29
C LEU A 93 10.84 0.24 -5.87
N ARG A 94 10.63 1.55 -5.70
CA ARG A 94 10.71 2.27 -4.42
C ARG A 94 9.35 2.73 -3.92
N HIS A 95 8.44 3.05 -4.84
CA HIS A 95 7.13 3.60 -4.52
C HIS A 95 6.02 2.84 -5.24
N LEU A 96 5.10 2.25 -4.47
CA LEU A 96 3.99 1.46 -4.99
C LEU A 96 2.67 1.90 -4.35
N VAL A 97 1.71 2.29 -5.19
CA VAL A 97 0.32 2.57 -4.78
C VAL A 97 -0.58 1.55 -5.47
N ILE A 98 -1.40 0.81 -4.72
CA ILE A 98 -2.28 -0.23 -5.29
C ILE A 98 -3.70 -0.14 -4.74
N THR A 99 -4.65 -0.54 -5.59
CA THR A 99 -6.02 -0.88 -5.21
C THR A 99 -6.33 -2.25 -5.79
N ILE A 100 -6.65 -3.22 -4.94
CA ILE A 100 -6.99 -4.59 -5.34
C ILE A 100 -8.41 -4.96 -4.91
N LYS A 101 -9.03 -5.88 -5.65
CA LYS A 101 -10.37 -6.43 -5.43
C LYS A 101 -10.27 -7.92 -5.16
N THR A 102 -9.61 -8.24 -4.06
CA THR A 102 -9.39 -9.60 -3.58
C THR A 102 -9.32 -9.58 -2.07
N THR A 103 -9.70 -10.70 -1.46
CA THR A 103 -9.67 -10.88 -0.02
C THR A 103 -8.27 -11.03 0.53
N HIS A 104 -7.33 -11.53 -0.27
CA HIS A 104 -5.96 -11.80 0.15
C HIS A 104 -4.98 -11.29 -0.91
N LEU A 105 -4.03 -10.45 -0.52
CA LEU A 105 -2.91 -10.10 -1.41
C LEU A 105 -2.04 -11.35 -1.60
N LYS A 106 -1.50 -11.56 -2.81
CA LYS A 106 -0.57 -12.65 -3.06
C LYS A 106 0.63 -12.60 -2.11
N GLU A 107 1.05 -13.78 -1.67
CA GLU A 107 2.24 -13.92 -0.84
C GLU A 107 3.47 -13.29 -1.49
N ILE A 108 4.29 -12.68 -0.64
CA ILE A 108 5.53 -12.01 -1.04
C ILE A 108 6.67 -12.98 -0.76
N ARG A 109 7.45 -13.29 -1.80
CA ARG A 109 8.58 -14.22 -1.67
C ARG A 109 9.88 -13.46 -1.42
N ALA A 110 10.86 -14.14 -0.83
CA ALA A 110 12.21 -13.62 -0.70
C ALA A 110 12.75 -13.10 -2.05
N GLY A 111 13.42 -11.95 -2.02
CA GLY A 111 13.96 -11.28 -3.21
C GLY A 111 12.95 -10.42 -4.00
N CYS A 112 11.67 -10.42 -3.64
CA CYS A 112 10.68 -9.48 -4.19
C CYS A 112 10.78 -8.12 -3.49
N TRP A 113 10.60 -7.02 -4.23
CA TRP A 113 10.50 -5.66 -3.68
C TRP A 113 11.60 -5.25 -2.68
N THR A 114 12.84 -5.71 -2.91
CA THR A 114 13.96 -5.47 -1.99
C THR A 114 14.32 -3.99 -1.80
N SER A 115 13.97 -3.13 -2.78
CA SER A 115 14.18 -1.67 -2.72
C SER A 115 12.93 -0.87 -2.35
N LEU A 116 11.79 -1.52 -2.07
CA LEU A 116 10.52 -0.84 -1.84
C LEU A 116 10.59 -0.05 -0.54
N GLN A 117 10.29 1.25 -0.61
CA GLN A 117 10.37 2.20 0.50
C GLN A 117 8.99 2.71 0.90
N TYR A 118 8.06 2.81 -0.04
CA TYR A 118 6.70 3.28 0.17
C TYR A 118 5.69 2.31 -0.44
N LEU A 119 4.74 1.86 0.38
CA LEU A 119 3.62 1.03 -0.03
C LEU A 119 2.31 1.64 0.46
N GLU A 120 1.43 2.02 -0.47
CA GLU A 120 0.06 2.42 -0.17
C GLU A 120 -0.93 1.39 -0.72
N LEU A 121 -1.75 0.83 0.17
CA LEU A 121 -2.96 0.10 -0.20
C LEU A 121 -4.15 1.01 0.04
N ARG A 122 -4.84 1.40 -1.03
CA ARG A 122 -6.00 2.30 -0.94
C ARG A 122 -7.25 1.68 -1.53
N CYS A 123 -8.37 1.88 -0.85
CA CYS A 123 -9.70 1.43 -1.27
C CYS A 123 -9.73 -0.08 -1.58
N CYS A 124 -8.94 -0.88 -0.86
CA CYS A 124 -8.95 -2.34 -0.95
C CYS A 124 -10.10 -2.89 -0.09
N MET A 125 -11.33 -2.68 -0.56
CA MET A 125 -12.55 -2.91 0.23
C MET A 125 -12.77 -4.36 0.62
N GLU A 126 -12.23 -5.30 -0.15
CA GLU A 126 -12.38 -6.74 0.08
C GLU A 126 -11.21 -7.33 0.87
N LEU A 127 -10.07 -6.63 0.98
CA LEU A 127 -8.85 -7.16 1.58
C LEU A 127 -9.04 -7.42 3.08
N GLU A 128 -8.90 -8.68 3.51
CA GLU A 128 -9.13 -9.13 4.88
C GLU A 128 -7.85 -9.19 5.71
N CYS A 129 -6.73 -9.56 5.08
CA CYS A 129 -5.40 -9.59 5.70
C CYS A 129 -4.29 -9.27 4.70
N LEU A 130 -3.15 -8.80 5.21
CA LEU A 130 -1.91 -8.68 4.46
C LEU A 130 -1.10 -9.99 4.57
N PRO A 131 -0.21 -10.30 3.60
CA PRO A 131 0.53 -11.55 3.57
C PRO A 131 1.65 -11.59 4.63
N GLU A 132 2.05 -12.78 5.07
CA GLU A 132 3.16 -12.92 6.03
C GLU A 132 4.53 -12.73 5.38
N GLY A 133 4.61 -12.76 4.04
CA GLY A 133 5.79 -12.35 3.29
C GLY A 133 6.22 -10.88 3.44
N MET A 134 5.47 -10.06 4.19
CA MET A 134 5.84 -8.66 4.47
C MET A 134 7.24 -8.51 5.07
N GLN A 135 7.73 -9.50 5.83
CA GLN A 135 9.09 -9.52 6.40
C GLN A 135 10.22 -9.34 5.38
N TYR A 136 9.97 -9.63 4.10
CA TYR A 136 10.97 -9.48 3.04
C TYR A 136 11.15 -8.02 2.57
N LEU A 137 10.26 -7.11 2.96
CA LEU A 137 10.31 -5.69 2.58
C LEU A 137 11.27 -4.88 3.46
N LYS A 138 12.52 -5.33 3.57
CA LYS A 138 13.55 -4.77 4.48
C LYS A 138 13.91 -3.30 4.25
N SER A 139 13.48 -2.72 3.13
CA SER A 139 13.68 -1.30 2.80
C SER A 139 12.46 -0.42 3.06
N LEU A 140 11.33 -1.00 3.47
CA LEU A 140 10.07 -0.28 3.61
C LEU A 140 10.16 0.71 4.77
N ARG A 141 9.91 1.99 4.45
CA ARG A 141 9.90 3.10 5.41
C ARG A 141 8.49 3.59 5.69
N THR A 142 7.59 3.43 4.73
CA THR A 142 6.21 3.92 4.85
C THR A 142 5.22 2.88 4.36
N LEU A 143 4.27 2.55 5.24
CA LEU A 143 3.10 1.73 4.93
C LEU A 143 1.84 2.56 5.18
N VAL A 144 1.03 2.74 4.13
CA VAL A 144 -0.24 3.46 4.21
C VAL A 144 -1.38 2.50 3.85
N LEU A 145 -2.38 2.43 4.72
CA LEU A 145 -3.61 1.65 4.55
C LEU A 145 -4.78 2.62 4.59
N LYS A 146 -5.44 2.83 3.44
CA LYS A 146 -6.50 3.83 3.32
C LYS A 146 -7.79 3.19 2.82
N HIS A 147 -8.87 3.27 3.57
CA HIS A 147 -10.18 2.71 3.22
C HIS A 147 -10.07 1.22 2.85
N CYS A 148 -9.38 0.43 3.67
CA CYS A 148 -9.34 -1.03 3.58
C CYS A 148 -10.33 -1.59 4.59
N ASP A 149 -11.63 -1.44 4.30
CA ASP A 149 -12.68 -1.55 5.31
C ASP A 149 -12.87 -2.99 5.82
N SER A 150 -12.51 -3.99 5.01
CA SER A 150 -12.54 -5.41 5.41
C SER A 150 -11.30 -5.90 6.14
N LEU A 151 -10.24 -5.09 6.22
CA LEU A 151 -8.97 -5.50 6.81
C LEU A 151 -9.16 -5.72 8.31
N VAL A 152 -8.97 -6.96 8.77
CA VAL A 152 -9.23 -7.35 10.16
C VAL A 152 -8.00 -7.23 11.03
N SER A 153 -6.81 -7.51 10.51
CA SER A 153 -5.56 -7.46 11.27
C SER A 153 -4.36 -7.13 10.38
N LEU A 154 -3.27 -6.72 11.03
CA LEU A 154 -1.95 -6.62 10.41
C LEU A 154 -1.22 -7.98 10.57
N PRO A 155 -0.32 -8.34 9.65
CA PRO A 155 0.38 -9.62 9.69
C PRO A 155 1.47 -9.57 10.77
N ARG A 156 1.78 -10.72 11.38
CA ARG A 156 2.76 -10.81 12.48
C ARG A 156 4.14 -10.40 12.01
N SER A 157 4.46 -10.69 10.76
CA SER A 157 5.69 -10.32 10.07
C SER A 157 5.99 -8.82 9.99
N LEU A 158 5.00 -7.95 10.27
CA LEU A 158 5.21 -6.50 10.28
C LEU A 158 6.30 -6.08 11.29
N LYS A 159 6.47 -6.83 12.38
CA LYS A 159 7.51 -6.63 13.40
C LYS A 159 8.94 -6.73 12.85
N PHE A 160 9.14 -7.45 11.75
CA PHE A 160 10.45 -7.62 11.12
C PHE A 160 10.85 -6.45 10.19
N LEU A 161 9.99 -5.44 10.04
CA LEU A 161 10.27 -4.25 9.23
C LEU A 161 11.09 -3.23 10.01
N SER A 162 12.38 -3.53 10.21
CA SER A 162 13.31 -2.71 11.02
C SER A 162 13.62 -1.31 10.48
N LYS A 163 13.15 -0.96 9.28
CA LYS A 163 13.26 0.39 8.70
C LYS A 163 11.93 1.12 8.60
N LEU A 164 10.83 0.52 9.07
CA LEU A 164 9.52 1.14 8.98
C LEU A 164 9.49 2.34 9.93
N GLU A 165 9.33 3.53 9.35
CA GLU A 165 9.31 4.80 10.07
C GLU A 165 7.89 5.33 10.19
N HIS A 166 7.03 5.05 9.22
CA HIS A 166 5.70 5.65 9.10
C HIS A 166 4.65 4.57 8.83
N LEU A 167 3.73 4.38 9.76
CA LEU A 167 2.53 3.57 9.56
C LEU A 167 1.29 4.47 9.64
N GLU A 168 0.53 4.53 8.55
CA GLU A 168 -0.69 5.32 8.45
C GLU A 168 -1.87 4.42 8.13
N ILE A 169 -2.92 4.49 8.96
CA ILE A 169 -4.16 3.73 8.78
C ILE A 169 -5.33 4.71 8.82
N VAL A 170 -5.99 4.90 7.68
CA VAL A 170 -7.04 5.90 7.48
C VAL A 170 -8.31 5.22 7.01
N GLY A 171 -9.36 5.29 7.81
CA GLY A 171 -10.68 4.80 7.43
C GLY A 171 -10.78 3.29 7.26
N CYS A 172 -9.92 2.48 7.91
CA CYS A 172 -10.05 1.02 7.92
C CYS A 172 -10.96 0.58 9.08
N LEU A 173 -12.20 0.22 8.78
CA LEU A 173 -13.27 0.11 9.78
C LEU A 173 -13.23 -1.17 10.63
N ARG A 174 -12.71 -2.28 10.11
CA ARG A 174 -12.70 -3.58 10.80
C ARG A 174 -11.38 -3.92 11.47
N ILE A 175 -10.37 -3.06 11.35
CA ILE A 175 -9.02 -3.40 11.78
C ILE A 175 -8.92 -3.51 13.31
N ASN A 176 -8.35 -4.62 13.75
CA ASN A 176 -7.98 -4.89 15.12
C ASN A 176 -6.45 -4.82 15.22
N LEU A 177 -5.96 -3.89 16.04
CA LEU A 177 -4.53 -3.67 16.26
C LEU A 177 -3.97 -4.48 17.43
N LYS A 178 -4.74 -5.44 17.98
CA LYS A 178 -4.21 -6.42 18.93
C LYS A 178 -3.24 -7.35 18.20
N MET A 179 -1.95 -7.05 18.29
CA MET A 179 -0.90 -8.01 17.96
C MET A 179 -0.55 -8.75 19.25
N GLU A 180 -0.98 -10.00 19.38
CA GLU A 180 -0.50 -10.87 20.44
C GLU A 180 0.96 -11.22 20.14
N LEU A 181 1.87 -10.66 20.93
CA LEU A 181 3.27 -11.07 20.97
C LEU A 181 3.37 -12.20 21.99
N GLU A 182 3.89 -13.35 21.59
CA GLU A 182 4.23 -14.43 22.51
C GLU A 182 5.37 -13.92 23.43
N GLU A 183 5.31 -14.26 24.73
CA GLU A 183 6.10 -13.65 25.82
C GLU A 183 7.64 -13.82 25.70
N GLU A 184 8.13 -14.49 24.66
CA GLU A 184 9.55 -14.85 24.49
C GLU A 184 10.33 -13.92 23.53
N GLU A 185 9.67 -13.01 22.80
CA GLU A 185 10.34 -12.15 21.82
C GLU A 185 10.85 -10.83 22.42
N LYS A 186 11.93 -10.92 23.23
CA LYS A 186 12.52 -9.77 23.94
C LYS A 186 13.26 -8.73 23.08
N ASP A 187 13.52 -9.00 21.79
CA ASP A 187 14.50 -8.20 21.01
C ASP A 187 13.94 -7.48 19.76
N LEU A 188 12.62 -7.47 19.53
CA LEU A 188 12.05 -6.87 18.33
C LEU A 188 11.61 -5.42 18.56
N GLN A 189 12.54 -4.47 18.42
CA GLN A 189 12.24 -3.03 18.37
C GLN A 189 11.84 -2.62 16.95
N LEU A 190 10.57 -2.28 16.76
CA LEU A 190 10.11 -1.55 15.58
C LEU A 190 10.70 -0.12 15.60
N SER A 191 11.32 0.32 14.51
CA SER A 191 11.91 1.66 14.38
C SER A 191 10.88 2.77 14.08
N LEU A 192 9.63 2.59 14.50
CA LEU A 192 8.51 3.45 14.10
C LEU A 192 8.71 4.87 14.65
N LYS A 193 8.83 5.85 13.75
CA LYS A 193 8.93 7.27 14.08
C LYS A 193 7.55 7.92 14.19
N THR A 194 6.62 7.53 13.33
CA THR A 194 5.24 8.02 13.34
C THR A 194 4.24 6.89 13.16
N LEU A 195 3.16 6.97 13.92
CA LEU A 195 1.96 6.16 13.77
C LEU A 195 0.79 7.14 13.66
N SER A 196 0.08 7.10 12.53
CA SER A 196 -1.11 7.91 12.28
C SER A 196 -2.32 6.99 12.13
N LEU A 197 -3.31 7.16 13.01
CA LEU A 197 -4.55 6.40 12.98
C LEU A 197 -5.71 7.38 12.87
N THR A 198 -6.37 7.39 11.71
CA THR A 198 -7.59 8.18 11.50
C THR A 198 -8.75 7.21 11.29
N LEU A 199 -9.41 6.83 12.38
CA LEU A 199 -10.57 5.92 12.37
C LEU A 199 -11.86 6.71 12.62
N ARG A 200 -12.99 6.28 12.03
CA ARG A 200 -14.30 6.81 12.43
C ARG A 200 -14.65 6.34 13.85
N ILE A 201 -15.38 7.18 14.59
CA ILE A 201 -15.65 7.11 16.04
C ILE A 201 -16.22 5.74 16.51
N THR A 202 -16.80 4.92 15.63
CA THR A 202 -17.35 3.60 15.99
C THR A 202 -16.29 2.55 16.36
N CYS A 203 -15.02 2.70 15.96
CA CYS A 203 -13.93 1.80 16.39
C CYS A 203 -13.40 2.11 17.80
N LEU A 204 -13.62 3.31 18.34
CA LEU A 204 -13.04 3.75 19.62
C LEU A 204 -13.57 2.98 20.83
N LYS A 205 -14.78 2.40 20.77
CA LYS A 205 -15.31 1.57 21.87
C LYS A 205 -14.51 0.29 22.09
N ARG A 206 -13.82 -0.23 21.07
CA ARG A 206 -12.86 -1.34 21.19
C ARG A 206 -11.45 -0.87 21.61
N PHE A 207 -11.14 0.42 21.48
CA PHE A 207 -9.86 1.01 21.91
C PHE A 207 -9.80 1.26 23.43
N ALA A 208 -10.92 1.64 24.05
CA ALA A 208 -10.96 1.91 25.49
C ALA A 208 -10.57 0.69 26.36
N THR A 209 -10.77 -0.53 25.86
CA THR A 209 -10.35 -1.78 26.52
C THR A 209 -8.90 -2.16 26.23
N ILE A 210 -8.25 -1.54 25.23
CA ILE A 210 -6.86 -1.81 24.89
C ILE A 210 -5.95 -0.89 25.72
N ALA A 211 -6.34 0.38 25.93
CA ALA A 211 -5.61 1.33 26.80
C ALA A 211 -5.40 0.84 28.25
N SER A 212 -6.18 -0.15 28.71
CA SER A 212 -6.09 -0.77 30.04
C SER A 212 -5.47 -2.17 30.05
N SER A 213 -5.03 -2.71 28.91
CA SER A 213 -4.39 -4.03 28.82
C SER A 213 -2.87 -3.92 28.67
N ARG A 214 -2.12 -4.87 29.24
CA ARG A 214 -0.64 -4.94 29.18
C ARG A 214 -0.06 -4.88 27.75
N ILE A 215 -0.87 -5.15 26.72
CA ILE A 215 -0.55 -5.08 25.29
C ILE A 215 -0.32 -3.63 24.83
N PHE A 216 -1.01 -2.64 25.41
CA PHE A 216 -0.81 -1.23 25.10
C PHE A 216 0.51 -0.70 25.65
N PHE A 217 1.00 -1.29 26.75
CA PHE A 217 2.30 -0.94 27.32
C PHE A 217 3.48 -1.42 26.47
N HIS A 218 3.35 -2.50 25.70
CA HIS A 218 4.41 -2.92 24.76
C HIS A 218 4.45 -2.07 23.49
N PHE A 219 3.31 -1.58 22.99
CA PHE A 219 3.31 -0.54 21.94
C PHE A 219 3.79 0.83 22.47
N ALA A 220 3.49 1.15 23.74
CA ALA A 220 3.94 2.38 24.39
C ALA A 220 5.44 2.41 24.69
N ALA A 221 6.02 1.27 25.09
CA ALA A 221 7.46 1.13 25.29
C ALA A 221 8.26 1.34 23.99
N ILE A 222 7.66 1.02 22.83
CA ILE A 222 8.27 1.17 21.50
C ILE A 222 8.12 2.60 20.95
N THR A 223 7.17 3.41 21.42
CA THR A 223 6.79 4.68 20.77
C THR A 223 6.66 5.87 21.72
N ASN A 224 7.60 6.03 22.65
CA ASN A 224 7.59 7.06 23.71
C ASN A 224 7.36 8.53 23.24
N SER A 225 7.37 8.85 21.93
CA SER A 225 6.99 10.18 21.41
C SER A 225 5.63 10.25 20.69
N VAL A 226 5.04 9.12 20.29
CA VAL A 226 3.83 9.11 19.44
C VAL A 226 2.55 9.16 20.28
N LEU A 227 2.56 8.57 21.48
CA LEU A 227 1.41 8.56 22.38
C LEU A 227 1.08 9.95 22.95
N SER A 228 2.08 10.79 23.22
CA SER A 228 1.84 12.15 23.73
C SER A 228 1.10 13.05 22.72
N LYS A 229 1.21 12.73 21.42
CA LYS A 229 0.46 13.40 20.35
C LYS A 229 -0.91 12.78 20.10
N LEU A 230 -1.07 11.46 20.29
CA LEU A 230 -2.35 10.76 20.17
C LEU A 230 -3.34 11.15 21.28
N VAL A 231 -2.85 11.44 22.49
CA VAL A 231 -3.70 11.88 23.62
C VAL A 231 -4.12 13.36 23.48
N ARG A 232 -3.30 14.20 22.84
CA ARG A 232 -3.63 15.63 22.66
C ARG A 232 -4.65 15.89 21.56
N SER A 233 -4.70 15.10 20.50
CA SER A 233 -5.71 15.28 19.44
C SER A 233 -7.08 14.72 19.82
N THR A 234 -7.14 13.78 20.76
CA THR A 234 -8.39 13.24 21.29
C THR A 234 -8.98 14.09 22.40
N SER A 235 -8.18 14.78 23.22
CA SER A 235 -8.71 15.69 24.25
C SER A 235 -9.34 16.95 23.68
N MET A 236 -8.85 17.46 22.55
CA MET A 236 -9.43 18.66 21.90
C MET A 236 -10.75 18.39 21.15
N ALA A 237 -11.12 17.13 20.93
CA ALA A 237 -12.37 16.77 20.24
C ALA A 237 -13.52 16.43 21.21
N THR A 238 -13.25 16.31 22.52
CA THR A 238 -14.27 16.01 23.54
C THR A 238 -14.78 17.23 24.31
N GLU A 239 -14.17 18.41 24.14
CA GLU A 239 -14.56 19.62 24.89
C GLU A 239 -15.48 20.60 24.12
N SER A 240 -15.84 20.34 22.85
CA SER A 240 -16.71 21.24 22.06
C SER A 240 -18.18 20.81 21.94
N HIS A 241 -18.60 19.78 22.69
CA HIS A 241 -20.00 19.34 22.74
C HIS A 241 -20.47 19.12 24.19
N PHE A 242 -20.26 20.10 25.06
CA PHE A 242 -21.06 20.30 26.27
C PHE A 242 -20.86 21.75 26.75
N SER A 243 -21.64 22.67 26.20
CA SER A 243 -22.07 23.94 26.79
C SER A 243 -23.23 24.50 25.96
#